data_AF-A0A2E5VIS0-F1
#
_entry.id   AF-A0A2E5VIS0-F1
#
_cell.length_a   1.000
_cell.length_b   1.000
_cell.length_c   1.000
_cell.angle_alpha   90.00
_cell.angle_beta   90.00
_cell.angle_gamma   90.00
#
_symmetry.space_group_name_H-M   'P 1'
#
loop_
_entity.id
_entity.type
_entity.pdbx_description
1 polymer ?
#
loop_
_entity_poly.entity_id
_entity_poly.type
_entity_poly.pdbx_seq_one_letter_code
_entity_poly.pdbx_strand_id
1 'polypeptide(L)'
;TFDLIVGNGRERKLDRSILDQVLFDAKSLKKQVSSTDRVKLDEYLESIRDIEQRIDRAVVDQRLEGWKPTLSKPDMPRPQDKLPQDVPEHMRLMLDLIVLAFQMDRTRIATCMLNNDLSQMNFGFLEGVKGSLHLDLTHNGHDPVLEAMYLKTNQFHVAQFAHFLQRLKEIDEGGQSLLDSSLLLLCSNLFDGDSHQADRMPMVLAGGGGGTLETGRVLNYLDNGDENRRACSLYLSLMDRMGVQIPRFGDADRRLANL
;
A
#
# COMPACT_ATOMS: atom_id res chain seq x y z
N THR A 1 4.93 11.63 -24.68
CA THR A 1 5.85 11.66 -23.52
C THR A 1 5.56 10.55 -22.54
N PHE A 2 4.29 10.28 -22.20
CA PHE A 2 3.90 9.13 -21.38
C PHE A 2 4.13 7.78 -22.09
N ASP A 3 3.86 7.68 -23.39
CA ASP A 3 4.08 6.43 -24.17
C ASP A 3 5.55 6.03 -24.31
N LEU A 4 6.50 6.95 -24.09
CA LEU A 4 7.93 6.66 -24.10
C LEU A 4 8.39 5.97 -22.81
N ILE A 5 7.62 6.07 -21.72
CA ILE A 5 7.97 5.49 -20.41
C ILE A 5 7.45 4.06 -20.28
N VAL A 6 6.50 3.64 -21.12
CA VAL A 6 5.79 2.34 -21.02
C VAL A 6 6.00 1.45 -22.25
N GLY A 7 7.02 1.76 -23.06
CA GLY A 7 7.28 1.17 -24.38
C GLY A 7 7.82 -0.27 -24.37
N ASN A 8 7.47 -1.02 -25.42
CA ASN A 8 7.85 -2.42 -25.66
C ASN A 8 9.36 -2.66 -25.50
N GLY A 9 9.74 -3.81 -24.91
CA GLY A 9 11.09 -4.18 -24.47
C GLY A 9 12.25 -4.23 -25.49
N ARG A 10 12.08 -3.64 -26.68
CA ARG A 10 13.12 -3.32 -27.69
C ARG A 10 13.78 -1.94 -27.46
N GLU A 11 13.25 -1.08 -26.58
CA GLU A 11 13.74 0.31 -26.36
C GLU A 11 14.58 0.52 -25.09
N ARG A 12 14.97 -0.53 -24.35
CA ARG A 12 15.66 -0.44 -23.04
C ARG A 12 16.94 0.43 -22.98
N LYS A 13 17.59 0.69 -24.12
CA LYS A 13 18.76 1.62 -24.17
C LYS A 13 18.35 3.09 -24.16
N LEU A 14 17.19 3.44 -24.70
CA LEU A 14 16.62 4.79 -24.66
C LEU A 14 16.19 5.16 -23.24
N ASP A 15 15.57 4.22 -22.51
CA ASP A 15 15.15 4.42 -21.11
C ASP A 15 16.32 4.84 -20.22
N ARG A 16 17.44 4.11 -20.30
CA ARG A 16 18.65 4.39 -19.52
C ARG A 16 19.27 5.76 -19.87
N SER A 17 19.31 6.10 -21.16
CA SER A 17 19.85 7.39 -21.62
C SER A 17 19.02 8.59 -21.17
N ILE A 18 17.70 8.44 -21.05
CA ILE A 18 16.81 9.51 -20.55
C ILE A 18 16.96 9.65 -19.03
N LEU A 19 17.03 8.53 -18.30
CA LEU A 19 17.21 8.53 -16.84
C LEU A 19 18.56 9.16 -16.44
N ASP A 20 19.63 8.84 -17.17
CA ASP A 20 20.96 9.45 -16.98
C ASP A 20 20.93 10.98 -17.17
N GLN A 21 20.16 11.49 -18.15
CA GLN A 21 20.02 12.92 -18.41
C GLN A 21 19.23 13.61 -17.30
N VAL A 22 18.13 13.00 -16.83
CA VAL A 22 17.33 13.52 -15.71
C VAL A 22 18.15 13.55 -14.41
N LEU A 23 18.97 12.52 -14.15
CA LEU A 23 19.86 12.47 -12.99
C LEU A 23 20.90 13.61 -13.01
N PHE A 24 21.43 13.96 -14.17
CA PHE A 24 22.37 15.06 -14.33
C PHE A 24 21.72 16.42 -14.02
N ASP A 25 20.54 16.67 -14.60
CA ASP A 25 19.79 17.92 -14.39
C ASP A 25 19.33 18.05 -12.94
N ALA A 26 18.84 16.96 -12.34
CA ALA A 26 18.43 16.94 -10.95
C ALA A 26 19.60 17.21 -9.99
N LYS A 27 20.79 16.63 -10.23
CA LYS A 27 22.00 16.94 -9.42
C LYS A 27 22.41 18.41 -9.51
N SER A 28 22.24 19.02 -10.67
CA SER A 28 22.51 20.45 -10.87
C SER A 28 21.49 21.32 -10.13
N LEU A 29 20.20 20.97 -10.24
CA LEU A 29 19.10 21.65 -9.56
C LEU A 29 19.20 21.53 -8.03
N LYS A 30 19.63 20.37 -7.51
CA LYS A 30 19.84 20.13 -6.06
C LYS A 30 20.71 21.20 -5.41
N LYS A 31 21.70 21.73 -6.13
CA LYS A 31 22.61 22.78 -5.63
C LYS A 31 21.92 24.14 -5.49
N GLN A 32 20.83 24.36 -6.22
CA GLN A 32 20.15 25.66 -6.35
C GLN A 32 18.85 25.75 -5.53
N VAL A 33 18.33 24.63 -5.02
CA VAL A 33 17.05 24.60 -4.29
C VAL A 33 17.22 24.58 -2.77
N SER A 34 16.13 24.91 -2.07
CA SER A 34 16.07 24.96 -0.61
C SER A 34 16.29 23.59 0.04
N SER A 35 16.60 23.55 1.33
CA SER A 35 16.76 22.28 2.06
C SER A 35 15.53 21.38 2.00
N THR A 36 14.32 21.96 2.05
CA THR A 36 13.06 21.23 1.95
C THR A 36 12.87 20.62 0.57
N ASP A 37 13.15 21.39 -0.48
CA ASP A 37 13.03 20.90 -1.86
C ASP A 37 14.09 19.85 -2.18
N ARG A 38 15.28 19.93 -1.57
CA ARG A 38 16.31 18.88 -1.70
C ARG A 38 15.80 17.53 -1.21
N VAL A 39 15.02 17.49 -0.12
CA VAL A 39 14.43 16.23 0.37
C VAL A 39 13.47 15.64 -0.67
N LYS A 40 12.61 16.47 -1.27
CA LYS A 40 11.69 16.03 -2.33
C LYS A 40 12.40 15.59 -3.60
N LEU A 41 13.47 16.28 -3.96
CA LEU A 41 14.30 15.90 -5.08
C LEU A 41 15.05 14.58 -4.81
N ASP A 42 15.48 14.34 -3.57
CA ASP A 42 16.09 13.07 -3.17
C ASP A 42 15.10 11.91 -3.19
N GLU A 43 13.87 12.10 -2.70
CA GLU A 43 12.77 11.13 -2.84
C GLU A 43 12.53 10.77 -4.32
N TYR A 44 12.52 11.78 -5.21
CA TYR A 44 12.34 11.57 -6.65
C TYR A 44 13.50 10.81 -7.30
N LEU A 45 14.74 11.16 -6.96
CA LEU A 45 15.94 10.50 -7.52
C LEU A 45 16.09 9.06 -7.02
N GLU A 46 15.70 8.78 -5.79
CA GLU A 46 15.67 7.41 -5.25
C GLU A 46 14.64 6.57 -6.02
N SER A 47 13.45 7.11 -6.31
CA SER A 47 12.44 6.46 -7.14
C SER A 47 12.95 6.15 -8.56
N ILE A 48 13.70 7.06 -9.18
CA ILE A 48 14.36 6.83 -10.48
C ILE A 48 15.36 5.66 -10.39
N ARG A 49 16.22 5.66 -9.37
CA ARG A 49 17.22 4.62 -9.17
C ARG A 49 16.59 3.25 -8.92
N ASP A 50 15.47 3.20 -8.20
CA ASP A 50 14.69 1.96 -8.02
C ASP A 50 14.14 1.45 -9.35
N ILE A 51 13.67 2.34 -10.24
CA ILE A 51 13.25 1.96 -11.59
C ILE A 51 14.42 1.39 -12.39
N GLU A 52 15.59 2.03 -12.36
CA GLU A 52 16.80 1.52 -13.02
C GLU A 52 17.19 0.13 -12.52
N GLN A 53 17.20 -0.08 -11.21
CA GLN A 53 17.51 -1.39 -10.62
C GLN A 53 16.49 -2.45 -11.02
N ARG A 54 15.20 -2.10 -11.12
CA ARG A 54 14.15 -3.01 -11.58
C ARG A 54 14.32 -3.36 -13.06
N ILE A 55 14.70 -2.41 -13.90
CA ILE A 55 15.01 -2.65 -15.32
C ILE A 55 16.23 -3.57 -15.45
N ASP A 56 17.31 -3.29 -14.72
CA ASP A 56 18.53 -4.09 -14.74
C ASP A 56 18.24 -5.54 -14.26
N ARG A 57 17.45 -5.72 -13.19
CA ARG A 57 17.00 -7.06 -12.74
C ARG A 57 16.14 -7.77 -13.78
N ALA A 58 15.21 -7.07 -14.43
CA ALA A 58 14.37 -7.63 -15.48
C ALA A 58 15.14 -8.01 -16.77
N VAL A 59 16.33 -7.43 -16.98
CA VAL A 59 17.26 -7.82 -18.07
C VAL A 59 18.08 -9.06 -17.67
N VAL A 60 18.42 -9.20 -16.39
CA VAL A 60 19.27 -10.28 -15.86
C VAL A 60 18.48 -11.56 -15.52
N ASP A 61 17.20 -11.46 -15.15
CA ASP A 61 16.36 -12.59 -14.72
C ASP A 61 15.83 -13.46 -15.89
N GLN A 62 16.74 -13.96 -16.74
CA GLN A 62 16.54 -15.24 -17.43
C GLN A 62 17.03 -16.39 -16.53
N ARG A 63 16.56 -16.44 -15.28
CA ARG A 63 16.93 -17.54 -14.38
C ARG A 63 16.34 -18.85 -14.91
N LEU A 64 17.23 -19.80 -15.22
CA LEU A 64 16.86 -21.17 -15.56
C LEU A 64 16.28 -21.90 -14.33
N GLU A 65 16.68 -21.49 -13.13
CA GLU A 65 16.32 -22.10 -11.84
C GLU A 65 15.74 -21.06 -10.86
N GLY A 66 14.77 -21.47 -10.04
CA GLY A 66 14.09 -20.62 -9.05
C GLY A 66 12.58 -20.52 -9.27
N TRP A 67 11.89 -19.95 -8.29
CA TRP A 67 10.45 -19.66 -8.38
C TRP A 67 10.16 -18.74 -9.58
N LYS A 68 9.05 -19.01 -10.28
CA LYS A 68 8.58 -18.20 -11.42
C LYS A 68 7.16 -17.73 -11.15
N PRO A 69 6.80 -16.52 -11.61
CA PRO A 69 5.43 -16.03 -11.55
C PRO A 69 4.48 -17.06 -12.16
N THR A 70 3.38 -17.36 -11.48
CA THR A 70 2.35 -18.24 -12.04
C THR A 70 1.69 -17.63 -13.27
N LEU A 71 1.79 -16.31 -13.42
CA LEU A 71 1.28 -15.57 -14.55
C LEU A 71 2.35 -14.65 -15.16
N SER A 72 2.58 -14.75 -16.46
CA SER A 72 3.57 -13.91 -17.18
C SER A 72 2.97 -12.69 -17.88
N LYS A 73 1.67 -12.71 -18.13
CA LYS A 73 0.89 -11.65 -18.79
C LYS A 73 -0.49 -11.55 -18.12
N PRO A 74 -1.09 -10.36 -18.04
CA PRO A 74 -2.44 -10.20 -17.50
C PRO A 74 -3.44 -11.17 -18.13
N ASP A 75 -4.20 -11.86 -17.30
CA ASP A 75 -5.31 -12.76 -17.67
C ASP A 75 -6.68 -12.09 -17.53
N MET A 76 -6.72 -10.89 -16.97
CA MET A 76 -7.89 -10.02 -16.94
C MET A 76 -7.89 -9.03 -18.11
N PRO A 77 -9.08 -8.64 -18.63
CA PRO A 77 -9.16 -7.59 -19.63
C PRO A 77 -8.64 -6.27 -19.04
N ARG A 78 -7.92 -5.49 -19.86
CA ARG A 78 -7.54 -4.13 -19.48
C ARG A 78 -8.83 -3.34 -19.20
N PRO A 79 -8.93 -2.65 -18.04
CA PRO A 79 -10.06 -1.77 -17.75
C PRO A 79 -10.24 -0.74 -18.86
N GLN A 80 -11.49 -0.39 -19.17
CA GLN A 80 -11.78 0.66 -20.14
C GLN A 80 -11.20 2.00 -19.67
N ASP A 81 -10.85 2.90 -20.60
CA ASP A 81 -10.30 4.21 -20.24
C ASP A 81 -11.29 5.12 -19.48
N LYS A 82 -12.57 4.74 -19.43
CA LYS A 82 -13.58 5.43 -18.62
C LYS A 82 -13.43 5.04 -17.16
N LEU A 83 -13.31 6.04 -16.30
CA LEU A 83 -13.33 5.84 -14.85
C LEU A 83 -14.64 5.13 -14.44
N PRO A 84 -14.56 3.98 -13.74
CA PRO A 84 -15.75 3.33 -13.22
C PRO A 84 -16.53 4.31 -12.36
N GLN A 85 -17.83 4.44 -12.63
CA GLN A 85 -18.73 5.27 -11.82
C GLN A 85 -19.22 4.51 -10.57
N ASP A 86 -19.02 3.20 -10.54
CA ASP A 86 -19.28 2.33 -9.40
C ASP A 86 -18.04 2.32 -8.49
N VAL A 87 -18.17 2.97 -7.33
CA VAL A 87 -17.11 3.09 -6.32
C VAL A 87 -16.66 1.71 -5.80
N PRO A 88 -17.57 0.81 -5.36
CA PRO A 88 -17.22 -0.56 -5.03
C PRO A 88 -16.44 -1.30 -6.11
N GLU A 89 -16.89 -1.25 -7.36
CA GLU A 89 -16.20 -1.91 -8.46
C GLU A 89 -14.81 -1.31 -8.67
N HIS A 90 -14.68 0.01 -8.63
CA HIS A 90 -13.40 0.70 -8.77
C HIS A 90 -12.39 0.28 -7.68
N MET A 91 -12.82 0.25 -6.42
CA MET A 91 -11.96 -0.19 -5.32
C MET A 91 -11.49 -1.63 -5.50
N ARG A 92 -12.39 -2.54 -5.90
CA ARG A 92 -12.03 -3.94 -6.20
C ARG A 92 -11.04 -4.04 -7.34
N LEU A 93 -11.26 -3.31 -8.43
CA LEU A 93 -10.34 -3.28 -9.56
C LEU A 93 -8.94 -2.84 -9.13
N MET A 94 -8.83 -1.82 -8.29
CA MET A 94 -7.52 -1.37 -7.77
C MET A 94 -6.83 -2.45 -6.92
N LEU A 95 -7.58 -3.16 -6.08
CA LEU A 95 -7.05 -4.27 -5.27
C LEU A 95 -6.65 -5.46 -6.15
N ASP A 96 -7.46 -5.82 -7.14
CA ASP A 96 -7.18 -6.90 -8.08
C ASP A 96 -5.95 -6.59 -8.96
N LEU A 97 -5.72 -5.33 -9.32
CA LEU A 97 -4.50 -4.90 -10.00
C LEU A 97 -3.25 -5.09 -9.12
N ILE A 98 -3.36 -4.87 -7.80
CA ILE A 98 -2.26 -5.15 -6.86
C ILE A 98 -2.01 -6.65 -6.77
N VAL A 99 -3.06 -7.47 -6.65
CA VAL A 99 -2.95 -8.94 -6.68
C VAL A 99 -2.21 -9.39 -7.94
N LEU A 100 -2.63 -8.89 -9.10
CA LEU A 100 -2.04 -9.22 -10.38
C LEU A 100 -0.56 -8.79 -10.45
N ALA A 101 -0.23 -7.61 -9.94
CA ALA A 101 1.14 -7.12 -9.91
C ALA A 101 2.04 -8.00 -9.03
N PHE A 102 1.53 -8.54 -7.92
CA PHE A 102 2.26 -9.46 -7.05
C PHE A 102 2.41 -10.83 -7.72
N GLN A 103 1.31 -11.39 -8.24
CA GLN A 103 1.30 -12.70 -8.92
C GLN A 103 2.24 -12.76 -10.12
N MET A 104 2.35 -11.65 -10.86
CA MET A 104 3.26 -11.52 -12.01
C MET A 104 4.68 -11.07 -11.62
N ASP A 105 4.96 -10.96 -10.32
CA ASP A 105 6.23 -10.47 -9.78
C ASP A 105 6.69 -9.14 -10.38
N ARG A 106 5.77 -8.17 -10.47
CA ARG A 106 6.07 -6.82 -10.97
C ARG A 106 6.51 -5.88 -9.88
N THR A 107 6.03 -6.06 -8.65
CA THR A 107 6.42 -5.27 -7.49
C THR A 107 6.47 -6.14 -6.24
N ARG A 108 7.31 -5.74 -5.27
CA ARG A 108 7.38 -6.36 -3.94
C ARG A 108 6.60 -5.58 -2.88
N ILE A 109 6.23 -4.33 -3.17
CA ILE A 109 5.59 -3.41 -2.25
C ILE A 109 4.47 -2.68 -3.00
N ALA A 110 3.34 -2.49 -2.33
CA ALA A 110 2.26 -1.63 -2.78
C ALA A 110 1.61 -0.92 -1.59
N THR A 111 1.16 0.31 -1.81
CA THR A 111 0.33 1.08 -0.88
C THR A 111 -0.92 1.51 -1.61
N CYS A 112 -2.09 1.28 -1.02
CA CYS A 112 -3.37 1.64 -1.62
C CYS A 112 -4.22 2.38 -0.61
N MET A 113 -4.53 3.63 -0.90
CA MET A 113 -5.51 4.41 -0.15
C MET A 113 -6.88 4.20 -0.81
N LEU A 114 -7.77 3.47 -0.13
CA LEU A 114 -9.12 3.21 -0.65
C LEU A 114 -9.99 4.45 -0.66
N ASN A 115 -9.82 5.33 0.32
CA ASN A 115 -10.48 6.62 0.37
C ASN A 115 -9.59 7.64 1.08
N ASN A 116 -9.66 8.90 0.63
CA ASN A 116 -8.92 10.01 1.22
C ASN A 116 -9.72 10.59 2.40
N ASP A 117 -9.05 10.92 3.51
CA ASP A 117 -9.69 11.40 4.74
C ASP A 117 -10.53 12.69 4.53
N LEU A 118 -10.20 13.52 3.55
CA LEU A 118 -10.95 14.75 3.20
C LEU A 118 -12.01 14.53 2.11
N SER A 119 -12.16 13.29 1.65
CA SER A 119 -13.07 12.93 0.58
C SER A 119 -14.53 13.14 0.97
N GLN A 120 -15.26 13.86 0.13
CA GLN A 120 -16.71 14.00 0.24
C GLN A 120 -17.46 12.87 -0.47
N MET A 121 -16.76 11.77 -0.79
CA MET A 121 -17.36 10.62 -1.46
C MET A 121 -18.60 10.15 -0.71
N ASN A 122 -19.69 9.99 -1.45
CA ASN A 122 -20.96 9.54 -0.93
C ASN A 122 -21.04 8.01 -1.01
N PHE A 123 -21.48 7.37 0.08
CA PHE A 123 -21.62 5.92 0.19
C PHE A 123 -23.07 5.45 0.01
N GLY A 124 -23.88 6.19 -0.76
CA GLY A 124 -25.31 5.93 -0.97
C GLY A 124 -25.64 4.62 -1.70
N PHE A 125 -24.63 3.92 -2.21
CA PHE A 125 -24.78 2.53 -2.66
C PHE A 125 -24.95 1.54 -1.50
N LEU A 126 -24.60 1.93 -0.26
CA LEU A 126 -24.90 1.18 0.95
C LEU A 126 -26.30 1.56 1.45
N GLU A 127 -27.14 0.55 1.63
CA GLU A 127 -28.52 0.76 2.06
C GLU A 127 -28.58 1.54 3.38
N GLY A 128 -29.34 2.64 3.36
CA GLY A 128 -29.55 3.51 4.52
C GLY A 128 -28.39 4.45 4.84
N VAL A 129 -27.32 4.49 4.05
CA VAL A 129 -26.24 5.48 4.19
C VAL A 129 -26.54 6.70 3.33
N LYS A 130 -26.42 7.89 3.92
CA LYS A 130 -26.65 9.18 3.26
C LYS A 130 -25.61 10.19 3.74
N GLY A 131 -25.43 11.27 2.98
CA GLY A 131 -24.43 12.29 3.29
C GLY A 131 -23.04 11.99 2.74
N SER A 132 -22.19 13.00 2.78
CA SER A 132 -20.76 12.94 2.50
C SER A 132 -20.01 12.25 3.63
N LEU A 133 -18.99 11.44 3.30
CA LEU A 133 -18.23 10.72 4.31
C LEU A 133 -17.57 11.68 5.32
N HIS A 134 -16.73 12.60 4.85
CA HIS A 134 -15.97 13.47 5.74
C HIS A 134 -16.87 14.45 6.53
N LEU A 135 -17.65 15.30 5.86
CA LEU A 135 -18.37 16.36 6.57
C LEU A 135 -19.59 15.84 7.36
N ASP A 136 -20.38 14.93 6.80
CA ASP A 136 -21.66 14.54 7.42
C ASP A 136 -21.53 13.32 8.34
N LEU A 137 -20.70 12.33 7.96
CA LEU A 137 -20.63 11.05 8.66
C LEU A 137 -19.48 10.95 9.67
N THR A 138 -18.34 11.63 9.44
CA THR A 138 -17.22 11.60 10.41
C THR A 138 -17.31 12.68 11.47
N HIS A 139 -17.74 13.91 11.12
CA HIS A 139 -17.96 15.01 12.07
C HIS A 139 -19.41 15.04 12.57
N ASN A 140 -19.83 13.92 13.16
CA ASN A 140 -21.24 13.65 13.45
C ASN A 140 -21.66 13.95 14.91
N GLY A 141 -20.74 14.37 15.78
CA GLY A 141 -21.01 14.65 17.19
C GLY A 141 -21.53 13.44 17.99
N HIS A 142 -21.19 12.23 17.56
CA HIS A 142 -21.68 10.94 18.05
C HIS A 142 -23.20 10.75 17.98
N ASP A 143 -23.86 11.35 16.98
CA ASP A 143 -25.27 11.04 16.71
C ASP A 143 -25.44 9.54 16.38
N PRO A 144 -26.30 8.79 17.11
CA PRO A 144 -26.41 7.34 16.93
C PRO A 144 -26.83 6.89 15.52
N VAL A 145 -27.59 7.72 14.80
CA VAL A 145 -28.06 7.39 13.46
C VAL A 145 -26.93 7.57 12.45
N LEU A 146 -26.17 8.67 12.56
CA LEU A 146 -25.02 8.93 11.71
C LEU A 146 -23.87 7.96 12.01
N GLU A 147 -23.62 7.62 13.28
CA GLU A 147 -22.66 6.58 13.69
C GLU A 147 -22.98 5.22 13.07
N ALA A 148 -24.26 4.82 13.04
CA ALA A 148 -24.67 3.59 12.39
C ALA A 148 -24.38 3.60 10.87
N MET A 149 -24.53 4.76 10.21
CA MET A 149 -24.16 4.92 8.80
C MET A 149 -22.63 4.90 8.61
N TYR A 150 -21.89 5.56 9.48
CA TYR A 150 -20.43 5.57 9.45
C TYR A 150 -19.84 4.17 9.68
N LEU A 151 -20.40 3.40 10.62
CA LEU A 151 -20.05 2.00 10.84
C LEU A 151 -20.25 1.14 9.58
N LYS A 152 -21.36 1.31 8.85
CA LYS A 152 -21.58 0.60 7.58
C LYS A 152 -20.49 0.93 6.55
N THR A 153 -20.07 2.19 6.47
CA THR A 153 -18.97 2.61 5.60
C THR A 153 -17.64 1.96 6.01
N ASN A 154 -17.34 1.89 7.31
CA ASN A 154 -16.14 1.20 7.80
C ASN A 154 -16.17 -0.30 7.51
N GLN A 155 -17.31 -0.95 7.75
CA GLN A 155 -17.52 -2.38 7.43
C GLN A 155 -17.34 -2.66 5.93
N PHE A 156 -17.77 -1.75 5.07
CA PHE A 156 -17.55 -1.86 3.63
C PHE A 156 -16.04 -1.86 3.28
N HIS A 157 -15.24 -0.95 3.83
CA HIS A 157 -13.79 -0.93 3.58
C HIS A 157 -13.11 -2.21 4.09
N VAL A 158 -13.51 -2.70 5.27
CA VAL A 158 -13.02 -3.98 5.80
C VAL A 158 -13.42 -5.15 4.89
N ALA A 159 -14.62 -5.13 4.29
CA ALA A 159 -15.04 -6.13 3.32
C ALA A 159 -14.22 -6.09 2.02
N GLN A 160 -13.77 -4.91 1.57
CA GLN A 160 -12.82 -4.82 0.44
C GLN A 160 -11.47 -5.43 0.79
N PHE A 161 -10.98 -5.21 2.01
CA PHE A 161 -9.76 -5.87 2.48
C PHE A 161 -9.93 -7.39 2.56
N ALA A 162 -11.08 -7.88 3.02
CA ALA A 162 -11.38 -9.32 3.04
C ALA A 162 -11.39 -9.92 1.63
N HIS A 163 -11.98 -9.23 0.64
CA HIS A 163 -11.89 -9.61 -0.77
C HIS A 163 -10.43 -9.71 -1.22
N PHE A 164 -9.61 -8.70 -0.93
CA PHE A 164 -8.19 -8.69 -1.29
C PHE A 164 -7.42 -9.89 -0.70
N LEU A 165 -7.64 -10.20 0.58
CA LEU A 165 -7.03 -11.37 1.22
C LEU A 165 -7.46 -12.68 0.56
N GLN A 166 -8.75 -12.81 0.23
CA GLN A 166 -9.29 -14.00 -0.43
C GLN A 166 -8.65 -14.19 -1.81
N ARG A 167 -8.48 -13.12 -2.60
CA ARG A 167 -7.82 -13.17 -3.91
C ARG A 167 -6.37 -13.63 -3.82
N LEU A 168 -5.60 -13.14 -2.84
CA LEU A 168 -4.22 -13.59 -2.61
C LEU A 168 -4.18 -15.06 -2.15
N LYS A 169 -5.14 -15.50 -1.35
CA LYS A 169 -5.22 -16.89 -0.86
C LYS A 169 -5.51 -17.90 -1.98
N GLU A 170 -6.25 -17.49 -3.01
CA GLU A 170 -6.62 -18.34 -4.15
C GLU A 170 -5.47 -18.61 -5.12
N ILE A 171 -4.38 -17.85 -5.04
CA ILE A 171 -3.22 -17.97 -5.93
C ILE A 171 -2.21 -18.91 -5.29
N ASP A 172 -2.01 -20.08 -5.90
CA ASP A 172 -0.95 -21.01 -5.54
C ASP A 172 0.42 -20.53 -6.07
N GLU A 173 1.41 -20.44 -5.20
CA GLU A 173 2.80 -20.10 -5.50
C GLU A 173 3.76 -21.29 -5.35
N GLY A 174 3.25 -22.51 -5.47
CA GLY A 174 4.06 -23.75 -5.44
C GLY A 174 3.87 -24.55 -4.15
N GLY A 175 2.63 -24.73 -3.73
CA GLY A 175 2.24 -25.46 -2.51
C GLY A 175 1.88 -24.57 -1.32
N GLN A 176 2.00 -23.25 -1.48
CA GLN A 176 1.57 -22.23 -0.52
C GLN A 176 0.86 -21.12 -1.28
N SER A 177 -0.07 -20.41 -0.64
CA SER A 177 -0.75 -19.30 -1.30
C SER A 177 0.11 -18.04 -1.34
N LEU A 178 -0.15 -17.15 -2.30
CA LEU A 178 0.48 -15.82 -2.33
C LEU A 178 0.20 -15.03 -1.03
N LEU A 179 -0.90 -15.31 -0.34
CA LEU A 179 -1.16 -14.74 0.98
C LEU A 179 -0.15 -15.22 2.05
N ASP A 180 0.32 -16.47 1.97
CA ASP A 180 1.28 -17.04 2.93
C ASP A 180 2.67 -16.39 2.78
N SER A 181 3.05 -16.01 1.55
CA SER A 181 4.31 -15.32 1.25
C SER A 181 4.23 -13.79 1.45
N SER A 182 3.03 -13.23 1.59
CA SER A 182 2.80 -11.79 1.70
C SER A 182 2.65 -11.29 3.13
N LEU A 183 2.95 -10.01 3.35
CA LEU A 183 2.71 -9.28 4.59
C LEU A 183 1.81 -8.07 4.28
N LEU A 184 0.65 -8.00 4.92
CA LEU A 184 -0.37 -6.97 4.67
C LEU A 184 -0.72 -6.23 5.95
N LEU A 185 -0.89 -4.92 5.83
CA LEU A 185 -1.38 -4.05 6.90
C LEU A 185 -2.60 -3.27 6.41
N LEU A 186 -3.72 -3.41 7.13
CA LEU A 186 -4.87 -2.51 7.05
C LEU A 186 -4.86 -1.60 8.27
N CYS A 187 -4.90 -0.29 8.04
CA CYS A 187 -4.96 0.72 9.08
C CYS A 187 -5.79 1.92 8.64
N SER A 188 -6.22 2.71 9.61
CA SER A 188 -6.76 4.07 9.42
C SER A 188 -5.70 5.08 9.86
N ASN A 189 -5.89 6.36 9.51
CA ASN A 189 -5.10 7.47 10.07
C ASN A 189 -5.69 8.00 11.39
N LEU A 190 -6.97 7.74 11.66
CA LEU A 190 -7.70 8.16 12.86
C LEU A 190 -8.49 7.00 13.48
N PHE A 191 -8.57 6.97 14.81
CA PHE A 191 -9.44 6.09 15.59
C PHE A 191 -10.86 6.63 15.63
N ASP A 192 -10.97 7.93 15.91
CA ASP A 192 -12.23 8.67 15.88
C ASP A 192 -12.10 9.87 14.93
N GLY A 193 -13.01 9.93 13.97
CA GLY A 193 -13.08 10.99 12.98
C GLY A 193 -13.62 12.31 13.55
N ASP A 194 -14.51 12.26 14.55
CA ASP A 194 -15.16 13.46 15.09
C ASP A 194 -14.16 14.30 15.91
N SER A 195 -13.47 13.64 16.85
CA SER A 195 -12.45 14.25 17.70
C SER A 195 -11.03 14.28 17.11
N HIS A 196 -10.84 13.69 15.92
CA HIS A 196 -9.52 13.47 15.30
C HIS A 196 -8.53 12.71 16.21
N GLN A 197 -9.03 11.73 16.95
CA GLN A 197 -8.22 10.95 17.88
C GLN A 197 -7.34 9.94 17.13
N ALA A 198 -6.05 9.86 17.49
CA ALA A 198 -5.07 8.95 16.86
C ALA A 198 -4.21 8.16 17.87
N ASP A 199 -4.61 8.11 19.14
CA ASP A 199 -3.83 7.49 20.22
C ASP A 199 -4.13 5.99 20.42
N ARG A 200 -5.17 5.42 19.77
CA ARG A 200 -5.63 4.02 19.97
C ARG A 200 -6.00 3.33 18.67
N MET A 201 -5.11 3.47 17.68
CA MET A 201 -5.33 2.99 16.32
C MET A 201 -5.47 1.47 16.23
N PRO A 202 -6.62 0.93 15.78
CA PRO A 202 -6.72 -0.48 15.42
C PRO A 202 -5.95 -0.72 14.11
N MET A 203 -5.16 -1.78 14.10
CA MET A 203 -4.38 -2.20 12.94
C MET A 203 -4.57 -3.70 12.74
N VAL A 204 -4.81 -4.10 11.50
CA VAL A 204 -4.96 -5.52 11.14
C VAL A 204 -3.77 -5.92 10.30
N LEU A 205 -3.01 -6.89 10.80
CA LEU A 205 -1.98 -7.58 10.02
C LEU A 205 -2.53 -8.88 9.48
N ALA A 206 -2.20 -9.18 8.23
CA ALA A 206 -2.61 -10.40 7.55
C ALA A 206 -1.50 -10.95 6.65
N GLY A 207 -1.65 -12.22 6.28
CA GLY A 207 -0.65 -12.98 5.54
C GLY A 207 0.35 -13.70 6.44
N GLY A 208 1.13 -14.60 5.83
CA GLY A 208 2.15 -15.38 6.55
C GLY A 208 3.50 -14.67 6.63
N GLY A 209 3.74 -13.64 5.81
CA GLY A 209 5.02 -12.94 5.73
C GLY A 209 6.19 -13.89 5.47
N GLY A 210 5.98 -14.96 4.71
CA GLY A 210 6.99 -16.01 4.50
C GLY A 210 7.28 -16.85 5.75
N GLY A 211 6.31 -16.98 6.66
CA GLY A 211 6.44 -17.69 7.94
C GLY A 211 6.99 -16.85 9.09
N THR A 212 7.16 -15.54 8.90
CA THR A 212 7.70 -14.61 9.93
C THR A 212 6.63 -13.97 10.81
N LEU A 213 5.35 -14.18 10.50
CA LEU A 213 4.21 -13.69 11.27
C LEU A 213 3.42 -14.85 11.85
N GLU A 214 3.17 -14.79 13.17
CA GLU A 214 2.23 -15.68 13.84
C GLU A 214 0.82 -15.05 13.76
N THR A 215 -0.11 -15.77 13.11
CA THR A 215 -1.48 -15.31 12.84
C THR A 215 -2.47 -15.81 13.90
N GLY A 216 -3.73 -15.35 13.85
CA GLY A 216 -4.78 -15.81 14.76
C GLY A 216 -4.71 -15.22 16.18
N ARG A 217 -4.02 -14.08 16.34
CA ARG A 217 -3.81 -13.40 17.62
C ARG A 217 -4.48 -12.03 17.67
N VAL A 218 -4.81 -11.59 18.89
CA VAL A 218 -5.19 -10.21 19.19
C VAL A 218 -4.16 -9.66 20.17
N LEU A 219 -3.43 -8.62 19.76
CA LEU A 219 -2.39 -8.00 20.58
C LEU A 219 -2.91 -6.68 21.14
N ASN A 220 -2.97 -6.56 22.47
CA ASN A 220 -3.38 -5.34 23.16
C ASN A 220 -2.17 -4.68 23.84
N TYR A 221 -1.89 -3.44 23.46
CA TYR A 221 -0.77 -2.65 23.98
C TYR A 221 -1.23 -1.42 24.79
N LEU A 222 -2.52 -1.29 25.08
CA LEU A 222 -3.07 -0.10 25.75
C LEU A 222 -2.42 0.17 27.10
N ASP A 223 -2.07 -0.88 27.84
CA ASP A 223 -1.49 -0.79 29.19
C ASP A 223 0.05 -0.88 29.19
N ASN A 224 0.69 -0.94 28.02
CA ASN A 224 2.14 -1.14 27.91
C ASN A 224 2.95 0.18 27.90
N GLY A 225 2.27 1.32 28.07
CA GLY A 225 2.87 2.65 27.99
C GLY A 225 3.14 3.11 26.55
N ASP A 226 3.14 4.42 26.34
CA ASP A 226 3.19 5.00 24.99
C ASP A 226 4.45 4.64 24.20
N GLU A 227 5.60 4.46 24.86
CA GLU A 227 6.85 4.05 24.20
C GLU A 227 6.76 2.67 23.55
N ASN A 228 5.92 1.76 24.08
CA ASN A 228 5.85 0.37 23.63
C ASN A 228 4.67 0.11 22.68
N ARG A 229 3.90 1.15 22.32
CA ARG A 229 2.70 1.03 21.48
C ARG A 229 2.68 2.02 20.29
N ARG A 230 3.82 2.65 19.99
CA ARG A 230 3.94 3.57 18.84
C ARG A 230 3.72 2.82 17.53
N ALA A 231 2.94 3.40 16.62
CA ALA A 231 2.77 2.87 15.26
C ALA A 231 4.12 2.72 14.54
N CYS A 232 5.04 3.65 14.74
CA CYS A 232 6.38 3.58 14.16
C CYS A 232 7.19 2.36 14.64
N SER A 233 6.94 1.85 15.87
CA SER A 233 7.55 0.62 16.36
C SER A 233 7.05 -0.62 15.61
N LEU A 234 5.77 -0.65 15.22
CA LEU A 234 5.24 -1.67 14.34
C LEU A 234 5.98 -1.62 13.00
N TYR A 235 6.07 -0.45 12.37
CA TYR A 235 6.73 -0.30 11.07
C TYR A 235 8.19 -0.75 11.08
N LEU A 236 8.97 -0.43 12.13
CA LEU A 236 10.32 -0.96 12.31
C LEU A 236 10.35 -2.49 12.31
N SER A 237 9.40 -3.11 13.00
CA SER A 237 9.30 -4.58 13.11
C SER A 237 8.91 -5.25 11.80
N LEU A 238 8.10 -4.58 10.98
CA LEU A 238 7.74 -5.05 9.64
C LEU A 238 8.92 -4.87 8.66
N MET A 239 9.62 -3.74 8.70
CA MET A 239 10.81 -3.50 7.89
C MET A 239 11.93 -4.52 8.17
N ASP A 240 12.17 -4.86 9.43
CA ASP A 240 13.16 -5.88 9.80
C ASP A 240 12.82 -7.24 9.15
N ARG A 241 11.53 -7.63 9.10
CA ARG A 241 11.06 -8.87 8.42
C ARG A 241 11.24 -8.83 6.91
N MET A 242 11.26 -7.63 6.34
CA MET A 242 11.54 -7.39 4.92
C MET A 242 13.05 -7.24 4.63
N GLY A 243 13.91 -7.43 5.64
CA GLY A 243 15.36 -7.31 5.51
C GLY A 243 15.90 -5.87 5.54
N VAL A 244 15.06 -4.89 5.92
CA VAL A 244 15.44 -3.48 6.03
C VAL A 244 15.61 -3.10 7.50
N GLN A 245 16.86 -3.05 7.95
CA GLN A 245 17.18 -2.74 9.34
C GLN A 245 17.64 -1.29 9.48
N ILE A 246 16.81 -0.46 10.11
CA ILE A 246 17.16 0.92 10.45
C ILE A 246 17.04 1.15 11.96
N PRO A 247 17.84 2.06 12.55
CA PRO A 247 17.84 2.27 13.99
C PRO A 247 16.60 3.02 14.49
N ARG A 248 15.95 3.82 13.63
CA ARG A 248 14.84 4.70 14.01
C ARG A 248 13.92 4.96 12.84
N PHE A 249 12.63 5.10 13.10
CA PHE A 249 11.62 5.59 12.17
C PHE A 249 10.66 6.52 12.90
N GLY A 250 10.46 7.74 12.39
CA GLY A 250 9.61 8.75 13.02
C GLY A 250 9.96 8.98 14.51
N ASP A 251 8.98 8.73 15.37
CA ASP A 251 9.10 8.86 16.81
C ASP A 251 9.54 7.56 17.52
N ALA A 252 9.84 6.46 16.82
CA ALA A 252 10.28 5.21 17.44
C ALA A 252 11.72 4.84 17.10
N ASP A 253 12.46 4.37 18.12
CA ASP A 253 13.80 3.76 18.04
C ASP A 253 13.81 2.28 18.51
N ARG A 254 12.62 1.75 18.84
CA ARG A 254 12.41 0.38 19.32
C ARG A 254 11.37 -0.33 18.45
N ARG A 255 11.53 -1.65 18.33
CA ARG A 255 10.57 -2.55 17.66
C ARG A 255 9.40 -2.83 18.58
N LEU A 256 8.25 -3.12 17.99
CA LEU A 256 7.08 -3.59 18.71
C LEU A 256 7.39 -5.00 19.25
N ALA A 257 7.28 -5.17 20.56
CA ALA A 257 7.51 -6.45 21.20
C ALA A 257 6.39 -7.44 20.87
N ASN A 258 6.70 -8.74 20.83
CA ASN A 258 5.74 -9.84 20.67
C ASN A 258 4.92 -9.81 19.37
N LEU A 259 5.47 -9.18 18.32
CA LEU A 259 4.93 -9.25 16.96
C LEU A 259 5.21 -10.61 16.32
#